data_AF-A0A3C2E8A5-F1
#
_entry.id   AF-A0A3C2E8A5-F1
#
_cell.length_a   1.000
_cell.length_b   1.000
_cell.length_c   1.000
_cell.angle_alpha   90.00
_cell.angle_beta   90.00
_cell.angle_gamma   90.00
#
_symmetry.space_group_name_H-M   'P 1'
#
loop_
_entity.id
_entity.type
_entity.pdbx_description
1 polymer ?
#
loop_
_entity_poly.entity_id
_entity_poly.type
_entity_poly.pdbx_seq_one_letter_code
_entity_poly.pdbx_strand_id
1 'polypeptide(L)'
;MRIIIAAVTAVIMSGAAAGQNVSCEFNPDHFTAQDYATFNAGPNGWQALALMDCYGAAADAISVWHRTHAASLTGEQLRTLTWNAGLMRGADGDYASAAFLFQQTFPPAGEDAPQHYYTYGVIAF
;
A
#
# COMPACT_ATOMS: atom_id res chain seq x y z
N MET A 1 -44.43 3.10 52.38
CA MET A 1 -44.54 3.89 51.15
C MET A 1 -43.40 3.47 50.24
N ARG A 2 -43.71 2.92 49.06
CA ARG A 2 -42.77 2.24 48.14
C ARG A 2 -42.04 3.26 47.27
N ILE A 3 -40.71 3.23 47.20
CA ILE A 3 -39.92 4.01 46.24
C ILE A 3 -39.55 3.07 45.09
N ILE A 4 -39.99 3.43 43.88
CA ILE A 4 -39.85 2.69 42.63
C ILE A 4 -38.46 2.95 42.06
N ILE A 5 -37.70 1.88 41.80
CA ILE A 5 -36.41 1.94 41.10
C ILE A 5 -36.69 2.08 39.60
N ALA A 6 -36.32 3.21 39.01
CA ALA A 6 -36.38 3.41 37.56
C ALA A 6 -35.10 2.83 36.93
N ALA A 7 -35.23 1.72 36.20
CA ALA A 7 -34.16 1.17 35.39
C ALA A 7 -34.06 1.98 34.09
N VAL A 8 -32.95 2.70 33.91
CA VAL A 8 -32.60 3.36 32.64
C VAL A 8 -31.88 2.33 31.77
N THR A 9 -32.61 1.77 30.80
CA THR A 9 -32.03 0.85 29.81
C THR A 9 -31.30 1.67 28.75
N ALA A 10 -29.97 1.73 28.81
CA ALA A 10 -29.16 2.32 27.76
C ALA A 10 -29.19 1.42 26.51
N VAL A 11 -29.87 1.88 25.46
CA VAL A 11 -29.82 1.25 24.13
C VAL A 11 -28.49 1.65 23.50
N ILE A 12 -27.52 0.74 23.55
CA ILE A 12 -26.27 0.88 22.78
C ILE A 12 -26.63 0.56 21.33
N MET A 13 -26.79 1.59 20.50
CA MET A 13 -26.85 1.42 19.05
C MET A 13 -25.45 1.05 18.56
N SER A 14 -25.20 -0.26 18.45
CA SER A 14 -24.07 -0.81 17.70
C SER A 14 -24.29 -0.50 16.22
N GLY A 15 -23.86 0.68 15.77
CA GLY A 15 -23.75 1.00 14.36
C GLY A 15 -22.64 0.18 13.73
N ALA A 16 -22.95 -1.05 13.32
CA ALA A 16 -22.10 -1.77 12.38
C ALA A 16 -22.15 -0.98 11.07
N ALA A 17 -21.08 -0.24 10.78
CA ALA A 17 -20.83 0.24 9.43
C ALA A 17 -20.82 -1.01 8.54
N ALA A 18 -21.83 -1.15 7.69
CA ALA A 18 -21.84 -2.16 6.66
C ALA A 18 -20.71 -1.80 5.69
N GLY A 19 -19.53 -2.36 5.94
CA GLY A 19 -18.38 -2.25 5.05
C GLY A 19 -18.82 -2.73 3.67
N GLN A 20 -18.72 -1.85 2.67
CA GLN A 20 -18.80 -2.28 1.28
C GLN A 20 -17.73 -3.36 1.11
N ASN A 21 -18.12 -4.57 0.70
CA ASN A 21 -17.15 -5.60 0.31
C ASN A 21 -16.52 -5.17 -1.01
N VAL A 22 -15.53 -4.28 -0.95
CA VAL A 22 -14.71 -3.95 -2.12
C VAL A 22 -13.84 -5.15 -2.42
N SER A 23 -13.98 -5.72 -3.63
CA SER A 23 -13.10 -6.80 -4.05
C SER A 23 -11.73 -6.24 -4.36
N CYS A 24 -10.73 -6.66 -3.61
CA CYS A 24 -9.32 -6.33 -3.84
C CYS A 24 -8.64 -7.29 -4.83
N GLU A 25 -9.41 -8.13 -5.53
CA GLU A 25 -8.87 -9.00 -6.56
C GLU A 25 -8.44 -8.17 -7.78
N PHE A 26 -7.24 -8.45 -8.29
CA PHE A 26 -6.71 -7.82 -9.50
C PHE A 26 -6.40 -8.89 -10.56
N ASN A 27 -6.55 -8.52 -11.84
CA ASN A 27 -6.15 -9.37 -12.95
C ASN A 27 -4.67 -9.10 -13.31
N PRO A 28 -3.73 -10.02 -13.03
CA PRO A 28 -2.31 -9.83 -13.31
C PRO A 28 -2.04 -9.48 -14.78
N ASP A 29 -2.73 -10.14 -15.71
CA ASP A 29 -2.54 -9.95 -17.14
C ASP A 29 -2.89 -8.53 -17.58
N HIS A 30 -3.95 -7.95 -17.00
CA HIS A 30 -4.36 -6.58 -17.28
C HIS A 30 -3.27 -5.59 -16.89
N PHE A 31 -2.71 -5.71 -15.68
CA PHE A 31 -1.67 -4.80 -15.22
C PHE A 31 -0.38 -5.00 -16.01
N THR A 32 0.06 -6.25 -16.21
CA THR A 32 1.32 -6.52 -16.92
C THR A 32 1.29 -6.17 -18.41
N ALA A 33 0.12 -5.96 -19.00
CA ALA A 33 0.02 -5.46 -20.37
C ALA A 33 0.23 -3.94 -20.49
N GLN A 34 0.19 -3.19 -19.38
CA GLN A 34 0.33 -1.74 -19.36
C GLN A 34 1.80 -1.31 -19.44
N ASP A 35 2.06 -0.18 -20.09
CA ASP A 35 3.36 0.49 -20.01
C ASP A 35 3.62 1.09 -18.61
N TYR A 36 4.88 1.49 -18.35
CA TYR A 36 5.28 2.01 -17.05
C TYR A 36 4.46 3.23 -16.61
N ALA A 37 4.18 4.18 -17.50
CA ALA A 37 3.50 5.41 -17.13
C ALA A 37 2.04 5.14 -16.74
N THR A 38 1.37 4.31 -17.53
CA THR A 38 -0.01 3.87 -17.28
C THR A 38 -0.10 3.04 -16.01
N PHE A 39 0.83 2.12 -15.80
CA PHE A 39 0.86 1.29 -14.61
C PHE A 39 1.16 2.10 -13.33
N ASN A 40 2.17 2.98 -13.39
CA ASN A 40 2.70 3.63 -12.19
C ASN A 40 1.86 4.84 -11.73
N ALA A 41 1.25 5.57 -12.67
CA ALA A 41 0.54 6.82 -12.39
C ALA A 41 -0.80 6.96 -13.12
N GLY A 42 -1.18 5.98 -13.95
CA GLY A 42 -2.43 6.02 -14.69
C GLY A 42 -3.65 5.67 -13.82
N PRO A 43 -4.86 6.09 -14.24
CA PRO A 43 -6.09 5.84 -13.49
C PRO A 43 -6.48 4.36 -13.42
N ASN A 44 -5.90 3.51 -14.27
CA ASN A 44 -6.07 2.07 -14.28
C ASN A 44 -4.81 1.32 -13.80
N GLY A 45 -3.84 2.06 -13.26
CA GLY A 45 -2.62 1.53 -12.67
C GLY A 45 -2.83 1.07 -11.23
N TRP A 46 -1.74 0.69 -10.55
CA TRP A 46 -1.82 0.13 -9.19
C TRP A 46 -2.48 1.09 -8.18
N GLN A 47 -2.43 2.40 -8.45
CA GLN A 47 -3.07 3.41 -7.61
C GLN A 47 -4.59 3.24 -7.52
N ALA A 48 -5.24 2.68 -8.54
CA ALA A 48 -6.67 2.40 -8.49
C ALA A 48 -7.03 1.43 -7.36
N LEU A 49 -6.17 0.45 -7.07
CA LEU A 49 -6.32 -0.47 -5.94
C LEU A 49 -6.10 0.27 -4.61
N ALA A 50 -5.07 1.11 -4.53
CA ALA A 50 -4.77 1.89 -3.33
C ALA A 50 -5.90 2.87 -2.96
N LEU A 51 -6.55 3.51 -3.95
CA LEU A 51 -7.70 4.40 -3.74
C LEU A 51 -8.94 3.69 -3.17
N MET A 52 -8.96 2.37 -3.25
CA MET A 52 -10.00 1.50 -2.70
C MET A 52 -9.59 0.88 -1.36
N ASP A 53 -8.52 1.38 -0.72
CA ASP A 53 -7.90 0.81 0.48
C ASP A 53 -7.38 -0.64 0.29
N CYS A 54 -7.21 -1.10 -0.95
CA CYS A 54 -6.66 -2.42 -1.27
C CYS A 54 -5.13 -2.40 -1.32
N TYR A 55 -4.49 -1.98 -0.23
CA TYR A 55 -3.05 -1.73 -0.17
C TYR A 55 -2.21 -3.00 -0.41
N GLY A 56 -2.55 -4.13 0.22
CA GLY A 56 -1.87 -5.40 -0.03
C GLY A 56 -1.92 -5.83 -1.51
N ALA A 57 -3.09 -5.71 -2.15
CA ALA A 57 -3.26 -6.02 -3.57
C ALA A 57 -2.49 -5.04 -4.48
N ALA A 58 -2.44 -3.75 -4.12
CA ALA A 58 -1.64 -2.77 -4.84
C ALA A 58 -0.14 -3.12 -4.78
N ALA A 59 0.36 -3.51 -3.60
CA ALA A 59 1.75 -3.96 -3.43
C ALA A 59 2.06 -5.21 -4.27
N ASP A 60 1.12 -6.16 -4.31
CA ASP A 60 1.24 -7.38 -5.13
C ASP A 60 1.25 -7.05 -6.63
N ALA A 61 0.35 -6.17 -7.09
CA ALA A 61 0.31 -5.71 -8.47
C ALA A 61 1.63 -5.04 -8.89
N ILE A 62 2.20 -4.17 -8.04
CA ILE A 62 3.53 -3.57 -8.25
C ILE A 62 4.60 -4.63 -8.36
N SER A 63 4.60 -5.60 -7.45
CA SER A 63 5.59 -6.67 -7.43
C SER A 63 5.52 -7.57 -8.66
N VAL A 64 4.30 -7.91 -9.12
CA VAL A 64 4.08 -8.66 -10.36
C VAL A 64 4.57 -7.88 -11.56
N TRP A 65 4.12 -6.63 -11.72
CA TRP A 65 4.48 -5.79 -12.87
C TRP A 65 5.99 -5.58 -12.94
N HIS A 66 6.63 -5.29 -11.80
CA HIS A 66 8.07 -5.15 -11.68
C HIS A 66 8.80 -6.40 -12.17
N ARG A 67 8.45 -7.61 -11.71
CA ARG A 67 9.11 -8.85 -12.15
C ARG A 67 8.97 -9.09 -13.65
N THR A 68 7.80 -8.79 -14.21
CA THR A 68 7.53 -8.96 -15.65
C THR A 68 8.35 -8.00 -16.52
N HIS A 69 8.65 -6.80 -16.01
CA HIS A 69 9.34 -5.74 -16.77
C HIS A 69 10.77 -5.45 -16.30
N ALA A 70 11.32 -6.25 -15.39
CA ALA A 70 12.59 -5.95 -14.71
C ALA A 70 13.74 -5.64 -15.69
N ALA A 71 13.79 -6.32 -16.83
CA ALA A 71 14.83 -6.14 -17.85
C ALA A 71 14.75 -4.82 -18.63
N SER A 72 13.59 -4.14 -18.64
CA SER A 72 13.38 -2.90 -19.39
C SER A 72 13.33 -1.65 -18.51
N LEU A 73 13.37 -1.80 -17.18
CA LEU A 73 13.30 -0.67 -16.26
C LEU A 73 14.64 0.02 -16.09
N THR A 74 14.61 1.36 -15.99
CA THR A 74 15.74 2.11 -15.48
C THR A 74 15.92 1.84 -13.97
N GLY A 75 17.11 2.07 -13.44
CA GLY A 75 17.35 1.96 -12.00
C GLY A 75 16.46 2.89 -11.16
N GLU A 76 16.09 4.06 -11.70
CA GLU A 76 15.15 4.97 -11.05
C GLU A 76 13.73 4.41 -11.02
N GLN A 77 13.23 3.89 -12.15
CA GLN A 77 11.90 3.29 -12.22
C GLN A 77 11.78 2.09 -11.28
N LEU A 78 12.81 1.27 -11.23
CA LEU A 78 12.94 0.16 -10.29
C LEU A 78 12.83 0.62 -8.84
N ARG A 79 13.60 1.63 -8.43
CA ARG A 79 13.55 2.18 -7.07
C ARG A 79 12.19 2.78 -6.75
N THR A 80 11.59 3.53 -7.68
CA THR A 80 10.27 4.13 -7.50
C THR A 80 9.20 3.08 -7.28
N LEU A 81 9.16 2.02 -8.08
CA LEU A 81 8.20 0.93 -7.88
C LEU A 81 8.44 0.19 -6.57
N THR A 82 9.70 -0.08 -6.22
CA THR A 82 10.06 -0.73 -4.96
C THR A 82 9.64 0.11 -3.76
N TRP A 83 9.86 1.43 -3.82
CA TRP A 83 9.40 2.38 -2.81
C TRP A 83 7.88 2.37 -2.67
N ASN A 84 7.14 2.44 -3.78
CA ASN A 84 5.69 2.43 -3.79
C ASN A 84 5.14 1.12 -3.20
N ALA A 85 5.73 -0.02 -3.54
CA ALA A 85 5.35 -1.31 -2.94
C ALA A 85 5.56 -1.30 -1.42
N GLY A 86 6.66 -0.71 -0.94
CA GLY A 86 6.91 -0.52 0.49
C GLY A 86 5.84 0.33 1.18
N LEU A 87 5.46 1.47 0.58
CA LEU A 87 4.37 2.32 1.09
C LEU A 87 3.06 1.54 1.19
N MET A 88 2.73 0.75 0.17
CA MET A 88 1.51 -0.05 0.16
C MET A 88 1.54 -1.15 1.23
N ARG A 89 2.66 -1.85 1.43
CA ARG A 89 2.80 -2.83 2.53
C ARG A 89 2.65 -2.17 3.90
N GLY A 90 3.22 -0.98 4.10
CA GLY A 90 3.08 -0.23 5.34
C GLY A 90 1.63 0.19 5.61
N ALA A 91 0.92 0.66 4.57
CA ALA A 91 -0.50 1.02 4.67
C ALA A 91 -1.39 -0.21 4.97
N ASP A 92 -1.00 -1.39 4.50
CA ASP A 92 -1.67 -2.67 4.79
C ASP A 92 -1.33 -3.24 6.20
N GLY A 93 -0.38 -2.62 6.92
CA GLY A 93 0.09 -3.07 8.24
C GLY A 93 1.21 -4.12 8.19
N ASP A 94 1.69 -4.51 7.00
CA ASP A 94 2.84 -5.40 6.83
C ASP A 94 4.17 -4.61 6.88
N TYR A 95 4.49 -4.11 8.07
CA TYR A 95 5.67 -3.28 8.30
C TYR A 95 6.99 -4.02 8.06
N ALA A 96 7.01 -5.34 8.26
CA ALA A 96 8.20 -6.14 8.01
C ALA A 96 8.55 -6.17 6.51
N SER A 97 7.57 -6.44 5.65
CA SER A 97 7.78 -6.36 4.20
C SER A 97 8.03 -4.94 3.73
N ALA A 98 7.35 -3.94 4.32
CA ALA A 98 7.59 -2.54 4.01
C ALA A 98 9.04 -2.13 4.26
N ALA A 99 9.57 -2.42 5.45
CA ALA A 99 10.96 -2.14 5.81
C ALA A 99 11.95 -2.82 4.86
N PHE A 100 11.72 -4.10 4.53
CA PHE A 100 12.55 -4.83 3.57
C PHE A 100 12.56 -4.20 2.17
N LEU A 101 11.40 -3.70 1.70
CA LEU A 101 11.30 -3.01 0.41
C LEU A 101 11.99 -1.64 0.46
N PHE A 102 11.79 -0.86 1.51
CA PHE A 102 12.45 0.45 1.65
C PHE A 102 13.98 0.32 1.68
N GLN A 103 14.52 -0.71 2.35
CA GLN A 103 15.97 -0.96 2.35
C GLN A 103 16.54 -1.22 0.94
N GLN A 104 15.75 -1.79 0.03
CA GLN A 104 16.19 -2.00 -1.35
C GLN A 104 16.20 -0.72 -2.20
N THR A 105 15.62 0.37 -1.70
CA THR A 105 15.57 1.66 -2.41
C THR A 105 16.76 2.55 -2.10
N PHE A 106 17.64 2.14 -1.17
CA PHE A 106 18.83 2.92 -0.86
C PHE A 106 19.66 3.16 -2.12
N PRO A 107 20.02 4.42 -2.42
CA PRO A 107 20.94 4.69 -3.51
C PRO A 107 22.30 4.03 -3.22
N PRO A 108 23.14 3.81 -4.23
CA PRO A 108 24.48 3.29 -4.04
C PRO A 108 25.25 4.07 -2.97
N ALA A 109 26.12 3.38 -2.22
CA ALA A 109 26.92 4.01 -1.18
C ALA A 109 27.73 5.20 -1.74
N GLY A 110 27.53 6.38 -1.15
CA GLY A 110 28.18 7.62 -1.58
C GLY A 110 27.31 8.53 -2.45
N GLU A 111 26.12 8.10 -2.85
CA GLU A 111 25.14 8.92 -3.59
C GLU A 111 23.95 9.34 -2.68
N ASP A 112 23.39 10.52 -2.95
CA ASP A 112 22.15 11.06 -2.39
C ASP A 112 21.89 10.78 -0.90
N ALA A 113 22.78 11.31 -0.04
CA ALA A 113 22.65 11.25 1.41
C ALA A 113 21.26 11.72 1.95
N PRO A 114 20.59 12.76 1.41
CA PRO A 114 19.25 13.12 1.86
C PRO A 114 18.21 12.01 1.68
N GLN A 115 18.26 11.29 0.55
CA GLN A 115 17.34 10.18 0.30
C GLN A 115 17.60 9.03 1.27
N HIS A 116 18.87 8.75 1.60
CA HIS A 116 19.23 7.78 2.64
C HIS A 116 18.55 8.11 3.97
N TYR A 117 18.70 9.34 4.47
CA TYR A 117 18.11 9.73 5.77
C TYR A 117 16.58 9.72 5.75
N TYR A 118 15.96 10.09 4.62
CA TYR A 118 14.52 10.01 4.47
C TYR A 118 14.02 8.56 4.56
N THR A 119 14.67 7.64 3.83
CA THR A 119 14.36 6.21 3.90
C THR A 119 14.55 5.64 5.32
N TYR A 120 15.61 6.04 6.02
CA TYR A 120 15.78 5.66 7.43
C TYR A 120 14.65 6.18 8.32
N GLY A 121 14.22 7.43 8.11
CA GLY A 121 13.06 7.99 8.79
C GLY A 121 11.82 7.12 8.59
N VAL A 122 11.48 6.80 7.34
CA VAL A 122 10.30 5.99 7.01
C VAL A 122 10.35 4.58 7.60
N ILE A 123 11.53 3.94 7.68
CA ILE A 123 11.67 2.61 8.28
C ILE A 123 11.54 2.63 9.81
N ALA A 124 11.90 3.74 10.46
CA ALA A 124 11.95 3.84 11.92
C ALA A 124 10.61 4.18 12.60
N PHE A 125 9.59 4.58 11.83
CA PHE A 125 8.24 4.91 12.29
C PHE A 125 7.26 3.77 12.00
#